data_AF-A0A0F8ZG71-F1
#
_entry.id   AF-A0A0F8ZG71-F1
#
_cell.length_a   1.000
_cell.length_b   1.000
_cell.length_c   1.000
_cell.angle_alpha   90.00
_cell.angle_beta   90.00
_cell.angle_gamma   90.00
#
_symmetry.space_group_name_H-M   'P 1'
#
loop_
_entity.id
_entity.type
_entity.pdbx_description
1 polymer ?
#
loop_
_entity_poly.entity_id
_entity_poly.type
_entity_poly.pdbx_seq_one_letter_code
_entity_poly.pdbx_strand_id
1 'polypeptide(L)'
;MSHAYPLEAREVLNQIVRDPRFKVLNTAPAIGLQVMAFSLLGYIAFAGSIWSYSQGYIPYLLLLVFSGYGLVMMFASVHEATHGSVARTPWLNDMIGTVAAFLYMPGMSTTVYRQLHLAHHRYTGDTDKDPDAQYVNAPFILCLFRWATKDIHWGIWFARNFSKRTVKEKRAFICGVIVYFAWYGGWLLSPYATEFVLLYLIPQRVFYCVLLYFFAYVQHPPGVLQSEQPFQATVILNAPKWAHPLMIYQDKHII
;
A
#
# COMPACT_ATOMS: atom_id res chain seq x y z
N MET A 1 -2.90 26.88 11.90
CA MET A 1 -4.27 26.33 11.82
C MET A 1 -4.40 25.23 12.86
N SER A 2 -5.53 25.15 13.55
CA SER A 2 -5.81 24.11 14.54
C SER A 2 -5.56 22.72 13.96
N HIS A 3 -4.79 21.89 14.66
CA HIS A 3 -4.57 20.47 14.31
C HIS A 3 -5.74 19.56 14.74
N ALA A 4 -6.83 20.13 15.25
CA ALA A 4 -8.00 19.39 15.69
C ALA A 4 -9.10 19.46 14.64
N TYR A 5 -9.74 18.31 14.38
CA TYR A 5 -10.94 18.21 13.55
C TYR A 5 -12.03 19.21 13.99
N PRO A 6 -12.96 19.58 13.10
CA PRO A 6 -14.11 20.40 13.45
C PRO A 6 -14.90 19.82 14.63
N LEU A 7 -15.58 20.68 15.38
CA LEU A 7 -16.31 20.28 16.59
C LEU A 7 -17.29 19.14 16.32
N GLU A 8 -18.12 19.27 15.29
CA GLU A 8 -19.09 18.25 14.88
C GLU A 8 -18.43 16.89 14.61
N ALA A 9 -17.32 16.89 13.86
CA ALA A 9 -16.57 15.67 13.58
C ALA A 9 -16.01 15.03 14.86
N ARG A 10 -15.50 15.84 15.80
CA ARG A 10 -15.01 15.35 17.10
C ARG A 10 -16.13 14.77 17.94
N GLU A 11 -17.32 15.34 17.90
CA GLU A 11 -18.48 14.81 18.62
C GLU A 11 -18.88 13.43 18.11
N VAL A 12 -18.97 13.26 16.78
CA VAL A 12 -19.24 11.96 16.15
C VAL A 12 -18.15 10.94 16.50
N LEU A 13 -16.87 11.31 16.38
CA LEU A 13 -15.76 10.42 16.75
C LEU A 13 -15.82 10.02 18.24
N ASN A 14 -16.15 10.96 19.13
CA ASN A 14 -16.32 10.67 20.54
C ASN A 14 -17.48 9.69 20.81
N GLN A 15 -18.57 9.79 20.07
CA GLN A 15 -19.68 8.83 20.16
C GLN A 15 -19.22 7.42 19.72
N ILE A 16 -18.51 7.32 18.59
CA ILE A 16 -17.98 6.06 18.08
C ILE A 16 -17.03 5.41 19.09
N VAL A 17 -16.04 6.16 19.60
CA VAL A 17 -15.03 5.61 20.53
C VAL A 17 -15.65 5.19 21.86
N ARG A 18 -16.72 5.84 22.30
CA ARG A 18 -17.45 5.48 23.54
C ARG A 18 -18.43 4.32 23.36
N ASP A 19 -18.77 3.94 22.12
CA ASP A 19 -19.61 2.78 21.86
C ASP A 19 -18.91 1.51 22.37
N PRO A 20 -19.53 0.71 23.26
CA PRO A 20 -18.92 -0.52 23.77
C PRO A 20 -18.48 -1.50 22.68
N ARG A 21 -19.17 -1.49 21.52
CA ARG A 21 -18.85 -2.33 20.35
C ARG A 21 -17.53 -1.91 19.71
N PHE A 22 -17.15 -0.63 19.80
CA PHE A 22 -15.91 -0.13 19.21
C PHE A 22 -14.69 -0.85 19.76
N LYS A 23 -14.63 -1.09 21.07
CA LYS A 23 -13.52 -1.84 21.68
C LYS A 23 -13.41 -3.26 21.12
N VAL A 24 -14.55 -3.93 20.90
CA VAL A 24 -14.58 -5.28 20.32
C VAL A 24 -14.10 -5.26 18.87
N LEU A 25 -14.58 -4.30 18.08
CA LEU A 25 -14.23 -4.16 16.66
C LEU A 25 -12.79 -3.68 16.43
N ASN A 26 -12.23 -2.90 17.35
CA ASN A 26 -10.90 -2.32 17.27
C ASN A 26 -9.82 -3.16 17.99
N THR A 27 -10.14 -4.40 18.37
CA THR A 27 -9.16 -5.31 18.99
C THR A 27 -8.60 -6.26 17.94
N ALA A 28 -7.28 -6.17 17.69
CA ALA A 28 -6.60 -7.09 16.79
C ALA A 28 -6.61 -8.53 17.35
N PRO A 29 -6.71 -9.55 16.47
CA PRO A 29 -6.66 -10.95 16.89
C PRO A 29 -5.27 -11.32 17.44
N ALA A 30 -5.15 -12.49 18.10
CA ALA A 30 -3.83 -13.00 18.49
C ALA A 30 -2.91 -13.18 17.26
N ILE A 31 -3.48 -13.73 16.19
CA ILE A 31 -2.88 -13.83 14.86
C ILE A 31 -3.99 -13.86 13.80
N GLY A 32 -3.88 -13.01 12.79
CA GLY A 32 -4.83 -12.88 11.68
C GLY A 32 -4.56 -13.92 10.62
N LEU A 33 -5.04 -15.15 10.83
CA LEU A 33 -4.86 -16.26 9.88
C LEU A 33 -5.38 -15.92 8.48
N GLN A 34 -6.42 -15.10 8.39
CA GLN A 34 -7.00 -14.63 7.13
C GLN A 34 -5.96 -13.84 6.34
N VAL A 35 -5.28 -12.85 6.96
CA VAL A 35 -4.25 -12.05 6.29
C VAL A 35 -3.00 -12.88 5.96
N MET A 36 -2.67 -13.87 6.79
CA MET A 36 -1.58 -14.80 6.50
C MET A 36 -1.89 -15.70 5.29
N ALA A 37 -3.09 -16.29 5.25
CA ALA A 37 -3.55 -17.08 4.11
C ALA A 37 -3.63 -16.22 2.85
N PHE A 38 -4.13 -15.00 2.98
CA PHE A 38 -4.19 -14.03 1.89
C PHE A 38 -2.79 -13.69 1.36
N SER A 39 -1.83 -13.47 2.26
CA SER A 39 -0.43 -13.27 1.89
C SER A 39 0.15 -14.49 1.17
N LEU A 40 -0.06 -15.68 1.72
CA LEU A 40 0.45 -16.90 1.11
C LEU A 40 -0.11 -17.11 -0.30
N LEU A 41 -1.42 -16.91 -0.47
CA LEU A 41 -2.07 -16.99 -1.78
C LEU A 41 -1.52 -15.95 -2.76
N GLY A 42 -1.19 -14.74 -2.30
CA GLY A 42 -0.59 -13.73 -3.17
C GLY A 42 0.79 -14.14 -3.70
N TYR A 43 1.63 -14.75 -2.85
CA TYR A 43 2.90 -15.33 -3.27
C TYR A 43 2.73 -16.50 -4.24
N ILE A 44 1.77 -17.39 -3.95
CA ILE A 44 1.46 -18.54 -4.81
C ILE A 44 0.96 -18.05 -6.17
N ALA A 45 0.06 -17.06 -6.21
CA ALA A 45 -0.44 -16.49 -7.46
C ALA A 45 0.70 -15.86 -8.27
N PHE A 46 1.58 -15.10 -7.63
CA PHE A 46 2.72 -14.48 -8.29
C PHE A 46 3.71 -15.52 -8.84
N ALA A 47 4.29 -16.36 -7.98
CA ALA A 47 5.29 -17.34 -8.39
C ALA A 47 4.70 -18.41 -9.32
N GLY A 48 3.47 -18.85 -9.06
CA GLY A 48 2.73 -19.78 -9.90
C GLY A 48 2.48 -19.24 -11.29
N SER A 49 2.14 -17.95 -11.43
CA SER A 49 1.94 -17.33 -12.74
C SER A 49 3.22 -17.27 -13.57
N ILE A 50 4.35 -16.94 -12.93
CA ILE A 50 5.67 -16.96 -13.57
C ILE A 50 6.01 -18.37 -14.02
N TRP A 51 5.88 -19.35 -13.12
CA TRP A 51 6.15 -20.74 -13.46
C TRP A 51 5.28 -21.24 -14.61
N SER A 52 3.96 -21.03 -14.56
CA SER A 52 3.02 -21.45 -15.60
C SER A 52 3.31 -20.81 -16.96
N TYR A 53 3.70 -19.53 -16.99
CA TYR A 53 4.11 -18.86 -18.21
C TYR A 53 5.41 -19.44 -18.76
N SER A 54 6.41 -19.67 -17.90
CA SER A 54 7.70 -20.26 -18.29
C SER A 54 7.57 -21.70 -18.81
N GLN A 55 6.52 -22.43 -18.44
CA GLN A 55 6.20 -23.75 -19.00
C GLN A 55 5.34 -23.67 -20.29
N GLY A 56 4.92 -22.48 -20.71
CA GLY A 56 4.05 -22.29 -21.88
C GLY A 56 2.57 -22.64 -21.63
N TYR A 57 2.15 -22.82 -20.38
CA TYR A 57 0.76 -23.18 -20.04
C TYR A 57 -0.22 -22.01 -20.14
N ILE A 58 0.27 -20.79 -19.94
CA ILE A 58 -0.55 -19.57 -20.00
C ILE A 58 0.13 -18.50 -20.87
N PRO A 59 -0.65 -17.66 -21.59
CA PRO A 59 -0.09 -16.52 -22.30
C PRO A 59 0.34 -15.41 -21.32
N TYR A 60 1.18 -14.49 -21.80
CA TYR A 60 1.72 -13.38 -21.00
C TYR A 60 0.62 -12.52 -20.33
N LEU A 61 -0.52 -12.34 -20.99
CA LEU A 61 -1.64 -11.60 -20.41
C LEU A 61 -2.16 -12.23 -19.12
N LEU A 62 -2.26 -13.57 -19.05
CA LEU A 62 -2.68 -14.24 -17.82
C LEU A 62 -1.60 -14.18 -16.74
N LEU A 63 -0.31 -14.18 -17.11
CA LEU A 63 0.77 -13.88 -16.16
C LEU A 63 0.57 -12.50 -15.53
N LEU A 64 0.31 -11.47 -16.34
CA LEU A 64 0.07 -10.12 -15.82
C LEU A 64 -1.11 -10.11 -14.85
N VAL A 65 -2.24 -10.71 -15.21
CA VAL A 65 -3.42 -10.75 -14.34
C VAL A 65 -3.12 -11.44 -13.02
N PHE A 66 -2.57 -12.66 -13.03
CA PHE A 66 -2.35 -13.43 -11.79
C PHE A 66 -1.24 -12.86 -10.92
N SER A 67 -0.11 -12.46 -11.50
CA SER A 67 0.96 -11.77 -10.76
C SER A 67 0.45 -10.46 -10.15
N GLY A 68 -0.38 -9.74 -10.89
CA GLY A 68 -1.03 -8.53 -10.42
C GLY A 68 -1.95 -8.71 -9.24
N TYR A 69 -2.85 -9.69 -9.29
CA TYR A 69 -3.65 -10.06 -8.12
C TYR A 69 -2.75 -10.39 -6.94
N GLY A 70 -1.68 -11.17 -7.16
CA GLY A 70 -0.69 -11.45 -6.13
C GLY A 70 -0.11 -10.19 -5.49
N LEU A 71 0.27 -9.20 -6.29
CA LEU A 71 0.79 -7.92 -5.82
C LEU A 71 -0.24 -7.08 -5.05
N VAL A 72 -1.50 -7.05 -5.48
CA VAL A 72 -2.57 -6.35 -4.74
C VAL A 72 -2.84 -7.05 -3.40
N MET A 73 -2.80 -8.38 -3.38
CA MET A 73 -2.93 -9.14 -2.12
C MET A 73 -1.79 -8.82 -1.15
N MET A 74 -0.55 -8.73 -1.65
CA MET A 74 0.60 -8.29 -0.87
C MET A 74 0.45 -6.87 -0.32
N PHE A 75 -0.05 -5.95 -1.15
CA PHE A 75 -0.30 -4.58 -0.71
C PHE A 75 -1.35 -4.52 0.41
N ALA A 76 -2.47 -5.23 0.26
CA ALA A 76 -3.50 -5.29 1.29
C ALA A 76 -2.93 -5.86 2.61
N SER A 77 -2.08 -6.88 2.54
CA SER A 77 -1.44 -7.44 3.73
C SER A 77 -0.50 -6.47 4.44
N VAL A 78 0.31 -5.69 3.71
CA VAL A 78 1.16 -4.66 4.33
C VAL A 78 0.33 -3.48 4.86
N HIS A 79 -0.79 -3.14 4.21
CA HIS A 79 -1.75 -2.14 4.70
C HIS A 79 -2.33 -2.54 6.06
N GLU A 80 -2.85 -3.76 6.20
CA GLU A 80 -3.38 -4.26 7.47
C GLU A 80 -2.30 -4.32 8.56
N ALA A 81 -1.09 -4.80 8.22
CA ALA A 81 0.03 -4.83 9.15
C ALA A 81 0.47 -3.42 9.60
N THR A 82 0.26 -2.42 8.75
CA THR A 82 0.59 -1.03 9.06
C THR A 82 -0.32 -0.47 10.13
N HIS A 83 -1.61 -0.79 10.06
CA HIS A 83 -2.62 -0.43 11.06
C HIS A 83 -2.55 -1.30 12.33
N GLY A 84 -1.75 -2.37 12.31
CA GLY A 84 -1.63 -3.28 13.46
C GLY A 84 -2.81 -4.26 13.59
N SER A 85 -3.61 -4.42 12.53
CA SER A 85 -4.81 -5.27 12.53
C SER A 85 -4.49 -6.76 12.33
N VAL A 86 -3.26 -7.11 11.92
CA VAL A 86 -2.87 -8.51 11.66
C VAL A 86 -2.64 -9.28 12.94
N ALA A 87 -2.06 -8.67 13.97
CA ALA A 87 -1.82 -9.33 15.25
C ALA A 87 -1.79 -8.33 16.41
N ARG A 88 -2.25 -8.75 17.60
CA ARG A 88 -2.11 -7.93 18.82
C ARG A 88 -0.65 -7.69 19.23
N THR A 89 0.27 -8.54 18.77
CA THR A 89 1.71 -8.43 19.05
C THR A 89 2.37 -7.52 18.00
N PRO A 90 2.90 -6.34 18.38
CA PRO A 90 3.34 -5.33 17.41
C PRO A 90 4.43 -5.81 16.43
N TRP A 91 5.42 -6.57 16.92
CA TRP A 91 6.52 -7.04 16.07
C TRP A 91 6.06 -8.06 15.02
N LEU A 92 4.98 -8.81 15.25
CA LEU A 92 4.41 -9.74 14.26
C LEU A 92 3.85 -8.98 13.06
N ASN A 93 3.19 -7.84 13.28
CA ASN A 93 2.75 -6.96 12.19
C ASN A 93 3.94 -6.42 11.40
N ASP A 94 4.98 -5.95 12.10
CA ASP A 94 6.20 -5.47 11.44
C ASP A 94 6.83 -6.57 10.56
N MET A 95 6.91 -7.81 11.05
CA MET A 95 7.43 -8.95 10.30
C MET A 95 6.55 -9.32 9.10
N ILE A 96 5.26 -9.62 9.34
CA ILE A 96 4.34 -10.09 8.29
C ILE A 96 4.19 -9.04 7.19
N GLY A 97 4.02 -7.77 7.57
CA GLY A 97 3.92 -6.68 6.60
C GLY A 97 5.21 -6.48 5.81
N THR A 98 6.39 -6.66 6.42
CA THR A 98 7.68 -6.48 5.70
C THR A 98 7.91 -7.62 4.71
N VAL A 99 7.53 -8.84 5.07
CA VAL A 99 7.53 -9.97 4.14
C VAL A 99 6.59 -9.65 2.97
N ALA A 100 5.32 -9.33 3.23
CA ALA A 100 4.36 -8.98 2.18
C ALA A 100 4.84 -7.81 1.29
N ALA A 101 5.41 -6.78 1.91
CA ALA A 101 5.94 -5.62 1.22
C ALA A 101 7.08 -5.98 0.26
N PHE A 102 7.88 -7.00 0.54
CA PHE A 102 9.05 -7.33 -0.28
C PHE A 102 8.68 -7.67 -1.72
N LEU A 103 7.61 -8.45 -1.94
CA LEU A 103 7.19 -8.82 -3.29
C LEU A 103 6.69 -7.60 -4.07
N TYR A 104 5.93 -6.75 -3.39
CA TYR A 104 5.35 -5.54 -3.95
C TYR A 104 6.39 -4.44 -4.18
N MET A 105 7.24 -4.15 -3.21
CA MET A 105 8.23 -3.09 -3.18
C MET A 105 9.47 -3.55 -2.39
N PRO A 106 10.45 -4.20 -3.05
CA PRO A 106 11.66 -4.70 -2.43
C PRO A 106 12.38 -3.62 -1.61
N GLY A 107 12.78 -3.97 -0.40
CA GLY A 107 13.41 -3.02 0.54
C GLY A 107 12.42 -2.15 1.34
N MET A 108 11.12 -2.16 1.02
CA MET A 108 10.13 -1.53 1.88
C MET A 108 9.86 -2.40 3.11
N SER A 109 9.90 -1.79 4.30
CA SER A 109 9.51 -2.43 5.56
C SER A 109 8.23 -1.81 6.10
N THR A 110 7.46 -2.56 6.89
CA THR A 110 6.27 -2.02 7.56
C THR A 110 6.61 -0.81 8.42
N THR A 111 7.80 -0.78 9.03
CA THR A 111 8.25 0.36 9.85
C THR A 111 8.34 1.65 9.02
N VAL A 112 8.91 1.58 7.82
CA VAL A 112 9.05 2.73 6.90
C VAL A 112 7.69 3.06 6.28
N TYR A 113 7.00 2.05 5.76
CA TYR A 113 5.71 2.22 5.11
C TYR A 113 4.66 2.82 6.04
N ARG A 114 4.64 2.44 7.32
CA ARG A 114 3.75 3.03 8.33
C ARG A 114 3.90 4.54 8.48
N GLN A 115 5.11 5.07 8.31
CA GLN A 115 5.32 6.53 8.37
C GLN A 115 4.73 7.26 7.17
N LEU A 116 4.80 6.65 5.99
CA LEU A 116 4.21 7.18 4.76
C LEU A 116 2.68 7.07 4.84
N HIS A 117 2.19 5.87 5.12
CA HIS A 117 0.77 5.53 5.15
C HIS A 117 -0.01 6.33 6.19
N LEU A 118 0.50 6.42 7.43
CA LEU A 118 -0.18 7.23 8.46
C LEU A 118 -0.04 8.74 8.23
N ALA A 119 1.01 9.17 7.53
CA ALA A 119 1.11 10.57 7.10
C ALA A 119 0.07 10.86 6.01
N HIS A 120 -0.14 9.95 5.06
CA HIS A 120 -1.22 10.03 4.10
C HIS A 120 -2.57 10.10 4.83
N HIS A 121 -2.95 9.11 5.65
CA HIS A 121 -4.21 9.12 6.41
C HIS A 121 -4.43 10.41 7.22
N ARG A 122 -3.36 11.01 7.76
CA ARG A 122 -3.46 12.23 8.56
C ARG A 122 -3.63 13.49 7.71
N TYR A 123 -3.05 13.50 6.51
CA TYR A 123 -2.91 14.69 5.68
C TYR A 123 -3.60 14.57 4.31
N THR A 124 -4.42 13.54 4.08
CA THR A 124 -5.13 13.33 2.80
C THR A 124 -5.74 14.64 2.30
N GLY A 125 -5.39 15.00 1.07
CA GLY A 125 -5.82 16.24 0.40
C GLY A 125 -4.90 17.45 0.59
N ASP A 126 -4.02 17.46 1.60
CA ASP A 126 -3.02 18.53 1.82
C ASP A 126 -1.83 18.33 0.87
N THR A 127 -1.73 19.19 -0.14
CA THR A 127 -0.72 19.07 -1.21
C THR A 127 0.73 19.14 -0.75
N ASP A 128 0.98 19.74 0.42
CA ASP A 128 2.33 19.96 0.94
C ASP A 128 2.76 18.87 1.92
N LYS A 129 1.81 18.25 2.63
CA LYS A 129 2.09 17.30 3.70
C LYS A 129 1.82 15.85 3.33
N ASP A 130 0.85 15.59 2.46
CA ASP A 130 0.48 14.24 2.03
C ASP A 130 1.56 13.66 1.10
N PRO A 131 2.21 12.53 1.44
CA PRO A 131 3.16 11.88 0.54
C PRO A 131 2.54 11.47 -0.81
N ASP A 132 1.22 11.30 -0.86
CA ASP A 132 0.48 10.80 -2.01
C ASP A 132 -0.22 11.90 -2.81
N ALA A 133 -0.15 13.17 -2.37
CA ALA A 133 -0.76 14.31 -3.07
C ALA A 133 -0.38 14.38 -4.55
N GLN A 134 0.86 14.02 -4.89
CA GLN A 134 1.37 14.04 -6.27
C GLN A 134 0.72 13.00 -7.20
N TYR A 135 0.06 11.99 -6.63
CA TYR A 135 -0.61 10.92 -7.38
C TYR A 135 -2.04 11.30 -7.78
N VAL A 136 -2.62 12.32 -7.13
CA VAL A 136 -3.99 12.78 -7.35
C VAL A 136 -4.02 14.16 -8.00
N ASN A 137 -3.12 15.07 -7.59
CA ASN A 137 -3.10 16.47 -8.01
C ASN A 137 -2.21 16.71 -9.24
N ALA A 138 -2.49 16.02 -10.35
CA ALA A 138 -1.83 16.24 -11.64
C ALA A 138 -2.67 15.72 -12.82
N PRO A 139 -2.36 16.14 -14.07
CA PRO A 139 -2.96 15.54 -15.25
C PRO A 139 -2.76 14.02 -15.26
N PHE A 140 -3.79 13.27 -15.67
CA PHE A 140 -3.83 11.80 -15.58
C PHE A 140 -2.57 11.11 -16.15
N ILE A 141 -2.08 11.56 -17.30
CA ILE A 141 -0.87 11.00 -17.93
C ILE A 141 0.37 11.21 -17.04
N LEU A 142 0.51 12.36 -16.39
CA LEU A 142 1.59 12.60 -15.45
C LEU A 142 1.44 11.74 -14.19
N CYS A 143 0.20 11.54 -13.73
CA CYS A 143 -0.07 10.60 -12.63
C CYS A 143 0.36 9.17 -12.99
N LEU A 144 0.07 8.67 -14.21
CA LEU A 144 0.52 7.34 -14.63
C LEU A 144 2.03 7.14 -14.48
N PHE A 145 2.84 8.12 -14.90
CA PHE A 145 4.30 8.08 -14.73
C PHE A 145 4.69 8.11 -13.26
N ARG A 146 4.05 8.95 -12.45
CA ARG A 146 4.32 9.03 -11.01
C ARG A 146 3.94 7.76 -10.26
N TRP A 147 2.87 7.10 -10.69
CA TRP A 147 2.41 5.85 -10.11
C TRP A 147 3.40 4.72 -10.41
N ALA A 148 3.93 4.65 -11.62
CA ALA A 148 4.94 3.66 -11.98
C ALA A 148 6.22 3.76 -11.13
N THR A 149 6.55 4.96 -10.65
CA THR A 149 7.76 5.26 -9.86
C THR A 149 7.48 5.67 -8.41
N LYS A 150 6.33 5.24 -7.86
CA LYS A 150 5.92 5.62 -6.50
C LYS A 150 6.91 5.19 -5.41
N ASP A 151 7.63 4.10 -5.61
CA ASP A 151 8.73 3.66 -4.74
C ASP A 151 9.84 4.71 -4.61
N ILE A 152 10.22 5.35 -5.72
CA ILE A 152 11.19 6.44 -5.75
C ILE A 152 10.64 7.67 -5.02
N HIS A 153 9.41 8.07 -5.34
CA HIS A 153 8.78 9.25 -4.75
C HIS A 153 8.61 9.13 -3.23
N TRP A 154 8.17 7.97 -2.74
CA TRP A 154 8.09 7.68 -1.31
C TRP A 154 9.46 7.64 -0.65
N GLY A 155 10.47 7.08 -1.32
CA GLY A 155 11.85 7.12 -0.84
C GLY A 155 12.36 8.55 -0.67
N ILE A 156 12.10 9.43 -1.63
CA ILE A 156 12.44 10.86 -1.57
C ILE A 156 11.69 11.55 -0.43
N TRP A 157 10.39 11.32 -0.27
CA TRP A 157 9.60 11.91 0.82
C TRP A 157 10.16 11.51 2.19
N PHE A 158 10.51 10.23 2.36
CA PHE A 158 11.08 9.74 3.62
C PHE A 158 12.46 10.37 3.87
N ALA A 159 13.31 10.43 2.84
CA ALA A 159 14.63 11.07 2.92
C ALA A 159 14.54 12.56 3.29
N ARG A 160 13.60 13.31 2.71
CA ARG A 160 13.35 14.72 3.06
C ARG A 160 12.92 14.90 4.52
N ASN A 161 12.27 13.90 5.10
CA ASN A 161 11.84 13.90 6.49
C ASN A 161 12.76 13.10 7.41
N PHE A 162 13.94 12.68 6.95
CA PHE A 162 14.81 11.73 7.64
C PHE A 162 15.27 12.24 9.01
N SER A 163 15.59 13.53 9.14
CA SER A 163 16.05 14.13 10.41
C SER A 163 15.03 13.95 11.55
N LYS A 164 13.72 14.00 11.22
CA LYS A 164 12.59 13.87 12.15
C LYS A 164 12.31 12.44 12.61
N ARG A 165 13.02 11.43 12.06
CA ARG A 165 12.75 10.00 12.29
C ARG A 165 13.53 9.42 13.46
N THR A 166 12.97 8.38 14.07
CA THR A 166 13.62 7.62 15.14
C THR A 166 14.82 6.83 14.60
N VAL A 167 15.71 6.39 15.49
CA VAL A 167 16.88 5.58 15.08
C VAL A 167 16.43 4.25 14.43
N LYS A 168 15.36 3.62 14.94
CA LYS A 168 14.78 2.40 14.36
C LYS A 168 14.33 2.64 12.92
N GLU A 169 13.57 3.72 12.69
CA GLU A 169 13.07 4.11 11.36
C GLU A 169 14.19 4.44 10.38
N LYS A 170 15.21 5.18 10.83
CA LYS A 170 16.39 5.52 10.03
C LYS A 170 17.14 4.27 9.58
N ARG A 171 17.39 3.33 10.50
CA ARG A 171 18.05 2.05 10.19
C ARG A 171 17.22 1.22 9.22
N ALA A 172 15.91 1.09 9.47
CA ALA A 172 15.01 0.36 8.58
C ALA A 172 15.01 0.95 7.16
N PHE A 173 15.01 2.28 7.03
CA PHE A 173 15.10 2.94 5.72
C PHE A 173 16.43 2.72 5.03
N ILE A 174 17.57 2.88 5.72
CA ILE A 174 18.90 2.64 5.13
C ILE A 174 19.05 1.20 4.67
N CYS A 175 18.69 0.23 5.52
CA CYS A 175 18.68 -1.19 5.14
C CYS A 175 17.77 -1.43 3.93
N GLY A 176 16.58 -0.81 3.94
CA GLY A 176 15.65 -0.87 2.83
C GLY A 176 16.22 -0.35 1.51
N VAL A 177 16.90 0.80 1.54
CA VAL A 177 17.58 1.38 0.37
C VAL A 177 18.68 0.45 -0.16
N ILE A 178 19.48 -0.16 0.73
CA ILE A 178 20.50 -1.14 0.35
C ILE A 178 19.85 -2.35 -0.33
N VAL A 179 18.80 -2.91 0.26
CA VAL A 179 18.06 -4.05 -0.31
C VAL A 179 17.42 -3.68 -1.66
N TYR A 180 16.84 -2.49 -1.77
CA TYR A 180 16.25 -1.99 -3.02
C TYR A 180 17.30 -1.98 -4.13
N PHE A 181 18.45 -1.33 -3.93
CA PHE A 181 19.50 -1.26 -4.95
C PHE A 181 20.14 -2.62 -5.22
N ALA A 182 20.36 -3.45 -4.19
CA ALA A 182 20.90 -4.79 -4.37
C ALA A 182 19.93 -5.69 -5.16
N TRP A 183 18.62 -5.60 -4.92
CA TRP A 183 17.61 -6.38 -5.62
C TRP A 183 17.55 -6.01 -7.10
N TYR A 184 17.28 -4.74 -7.41
CA TYR A 184 17.16 -4.32 -8.81
C TYR A 184 18.51 -4.40 -9.54
N GLY A 185 19.60 -3.96 -8.90
CA GLY A 185 20.93 -4.04 -9.49
C GLY A 185 21.39 -5.47 -9.72
N GLY A 186 21.19 -6.37 -8.74
CA GLY A 186 21.55 -7.78 -8.85
C GLY A 186 20.84 -8.47 -10.00
N TRP A 187 19.53 -8.27 -10.16
CA TRP A 187 18.78 -8.87 -11.26
C TRP A 187 19.13 -8.26 -12.62
N LEU A 188 19.23 -6.93 -12.72
CA LEU A 188 19.51 -6.24 -13.99
C LEU A 188 20.94 -6.46 -14.49
N LEU A 189 21.88 -6.77 -13.60
CA LEU A 189 23.26 -7.14 -13.96
C LEU A 189 23.46 -8.65 -14.15
N SER A 190 22.42 -9.45 -13.89
CA SER A 190 22.49 -10.91 -14.06
C SER A 190 22.20 -11.33 -15.51
N PRO A 191 22.54 -12.57 -15.89
CA PRO A 191 22.11 -13.15 -17.17
C PRO A 191 20.59 -13.21 -17.36
N TYR A 192 19.81 -13.07 -16.28
CA TYR A 192 18.34 -13.15 -16.28
C TYR A 192 17.67 -11.76 -16.32
N ALA A 193 18.38 -10.72 -16.74
CA ALA A 193 17.87 -9.35 -16.72
C ALA A 193 16.58 -9.20 -17.54
N THR A 194 16.51 -9.84 -18.71
CA THR A 194 15.33 -9.81 -19.59
C THR A 194 14.14 -10.47 -18.92
N GLU A 195 14.33 -11.65 -18.34
CA GLU A 195 13.31 -12.41 -17.61
C GLU A 195 12.84 -11.61 -16.39
N PHE A 196 13.76 -11.00 -15.64
CA PHE A 196 13.40 -10.15 -14.51
C PHE A 196 12.54 -8.96 -14.96
N VAL A 197 12.91 -8.29 -16.06
CA VAL A 197 12.12 -7.17 -16.59
C VAL A 197 10.73 -7.63 -17.01
N LEU A 198 10.64 -8.72 -17.78
CA LEU A 198 9.37 -9.21 -18.33
C LEU A 198 8.45 -9.83 -17.28
N LEU A 199 9.01 -10.62 -16.36
CA LEU A 199 8.25 -11.48 -15.44
C LEU A 199 8.04 -10.85 -14.06
N TYR A 200 8.86 -9.86 -13.67
CA TYR A 200 8.73 -9.17 -12.39
C TYR A 200 8.50 -7.67 -12.55
N LEU A 201 9.41 -6.95 -13.21
CA LEU A 201 9.40 -5.48 -13.21
C LEU A 201 8.17 -4.92 -13.95
N ILE A 202 7.90 -5.36 -15.18
CA ILE A 202 6.73 -4.89 -15.94
C ILE A 202 5.42 -5.16 -15.20
N PRO A 203 5.12 -6.40 -14.75
CA PRO A 203 3.94 -6.65 -13.93
C PRO A 203 3.88 -5.73 -12.70
N GLN A 204 4.97 -5.60 -11.95
CA GLN A 204 5.02 -4.73 -10.78
C GLN A 204 4.65 -3.28 -11.11
N ARG A 205 5.22 -2.70 -12.18
CA ARG A 205 4.95 -1.31 -12.58
C ARG A 205 3.52 -1.12 -13.08
N VAL A 206 3.01 -2.06 -13.88
CA VAL A 206 1.60 -2.05 -14.32
C VAL A 206 0.66 -2.10 -13.12
N PHE A 207 0.95 -2.93 -12.12
CA PHE A 207 0.10 -3.05 -10.94
C PHE A 207 0.30 -1.94 -9.91
N TYR A 208 1.44 -1.24 -9.90
CA TYR A 208 1.53 0.06 -9.23
C TYR A 208 0.55 1.05 -9.85
N CYS A 209 0.51 1.05 -11.18
CA CYS A 209 -0.54 1.58 -12.07
C CYS A 209 -1.94 1.46 -11.49
N VAL A 210 -2.42 0.21 -11.54
CA VAL A 210 -3.76 -0.20 -11.15
C VAL A 210 -4.04 0.13 -9.69
N LEU A 211 -3.08 -0.13 -8.81
CA LEU A 211 -3.24 0.08 -7.38
C LEU A 211 -3.44 1.56 -7.06
N LEU A 212 -2.57 2.45 -7.53
CA LEU A 212 -2.71 3.88 -7.24
C LEU A 212 -3.93 4.51 -7.93
N TYR A 213 -4.37 3.97 -9.07
CA TYR A 213 -5.65 4.36 -9.64
C TYR A 213 -6.80 4.08 -8.67
N PHE A 214 -6.93 2.84 -8.18
CA PHE A 214 -8.05 2.43 -7.33
C PHE A 214 -7.95 2.90 -5.88
N PHE A 215 -6.74 2.99 -5.32
CA PHE A 215 -6.51 3.25 -3.89
C PHE A 215 -6.19 4.71 -3.56
N ALA A 216 -5.81 5.51 -4.55
CA ALA A 216 -5.50 6.92 -4.32
C ALA A 216 -6.34 7.82 -5.24
N TYR A 217 -6.24 7.62 -6.55
CA TYR A 217 -6.76 8.58 -7.53
C TYR A 217 -8.28 8.72 -7.51
N VAL A 218 -9.02 7.61 -7.50
CA VAL A 218 -10.49 7.66 -7.53
C VAL A 218 -11.12 7.76 -6.13
N GLN A 219 -10.37 7.43 -5.09
CA GLN A 219 -10.86 7.38 -3.71
C GLN A 219 -10.70 8.70 -2.96
N HIS A 220 -9.73 9.54 -3.32
CA HIS A 220 -9.52 10.83 -2.67
C HIS A 220 -9.94 11.98 -3.58
N PRO A 221 -11.11 12.59 -3.33
CA PRO A 221 -11.57 13.71 -4.15
C PRO A 221 -10.62 14.91 -4.00
N PRO A 222 -10.26 15.58 -5.11
CA PRO A 222 -9.39 16.74 -5.05
C PRO A 222 -10.06 17.88 -4.29
N GLY A 223 -9.28 18.60 -3.48
CA GLY A 223 -9.74 19.77 -2.72
C GLY A 223 -10.48 19.44 -1.41
N VAL A 224 -10.59 18.17 -1.02
CA VAL A 224 -11.14 17.78 0.28
C VAL A 224 -10.01 17.46 1.25
N LEU A 225 -9.94 18.22 2.35
CA LEU A 225 -8.90 18.06 3.36
C LEU A 225 -9.38 17.15 4.50
N GLN A 226 -8.60 16.14 4.85
CA GLN A 226 -8.89 15.26 5.99
C GLN A 226 -9.08 16.04 7.30
N SER A 227 -8.30 17.12 7.50
CA SER A 227 -8.39 17.96 8.70
C SER A 227 -9.71 18.71 8.83
N GLU A 228 -10.43 18.91 7.72
CA GLU A 228 -11.67 19.69 7.66
C GLU A 228 -12.89 18.78 7.48
N GLN A 229 -12.79 17.73 6.68
CA GLN A 229 -13.88 16.83 6.35
C GLN A 229 -13.44 15.36 6.49
N PRO A 230 -13.16 14.88 7.73
CA PRO A 230 -12.56 13.55 7.96
C PRO A 230 -13.43 12.36 7.53
N PHE A 231 -14.72 12.58 7.29
CA PHE A 231 -15.64 11.56 6.79
C PHE A 231 -15.89 11.64 5.28
N GLN A 232 -15.26 12.57 4.58
CA GLN A 232 -15.48 12.83 3.15
C GLN A 232 -14.18 12.87 2.33
N ALA A 233 -13.00 12.92 2.96
CA ALA A 233 -11.71 12.89 2.25
C ALA A 233 -11.40 11.54 1.58
N THR A 234 -12.22 10.52 1.84
CA THR A 234 -12.21 9.23 1.15
C THR A 234 -13.61 8.84 0.75
N VAL A 235 -13.80 8.43 -0.50
CA VAL A 235 -15.10 8.01 -1.04
C VAL A 235 -15.18 6.50 -1.22
N ILE A 236 -16.37 5.97 -0.95
CA ILE A 236 -16.75 4.60 -1.30
C ILE A 236 -17.12 4.57 -2.78
N LEU A 237 -16.57 3.62 -3.52
CA LEU A 237 -16.88 3.44 -4.93
C LEU A 237 -18.16 2.59 -5.05
N ASN A 238 -19.13 3.07 -5.84
CA ASN A 238 -20.37 2.34 -6.10
C ASN A 238 -20.14 1.27 -7.18
N ALA A 239 -19.33 0.25 -6.84
CA ALA A 239 -19.04 -0.87 -7.73
C ALA A 239 -20.17 -1.92 -7.69
N PRO A 240 -20.52 -2.56 -8.82
CA PRO A 240 -21.48 -3.65 -8.83
C PRO A 240 -20.93 -4.87 -8.08
N LYS A 241 -21.82 -5.74 -7.54
CA LYS A 241 -21.44 -6.84 -6.65
C LYS A 241 -20.35 -7.78 -7.19
N TRP A 242 -20.34 -8.00 -8.50
CA TRP A 242 -19.37 -8.86 -9.16
C TRP A 242 -17.96 -8.24 -9.24
N ALA A 243 -17.83 -6.93 -9.11
CA ALA A 243 -16.57 -6.21 -9.19
C ALA A 243 -15.83 -6.11 -7.83
N HIS A 244 -16.54 -6.28 -6.70
CA HIS A 244 -15.92 -6.29 -5.37
C HIS A 244 -14.70 -7.22 -5.26
N PRO A 245 -14.77 -8.51 -5.63
CA PRO A 245 -13.61 -9.40 -5.53
C PRO A 245 -12.46 -8.98 -6.46
N LEU A 246 -12.75 -8.33 -7.60
CA LEU A 246 -11.71 -7.85 -8.53
C LEU A 246 -10.93 -6.68 -7.93
N MET A 247 -11.60 -5.87 -7.11
CA MET A 247 -11.02 -4.76 -6.38
C MET A 247 -10.57 -5.17 -4.97
N ILE A 248 -10.67 -6.45 -4.60
CA ILE A 248 -10.41 -6.94 -3.23
C ILE A 248 -11.18 -6.13 -2.17
N TYR A 249 -12.44 -5.82 -2.47
CA TYR A 249 -13.35 -5.04 -1.63
C TYR A 249 -12.85 -3.61 -1.30
N GLN A 250 -11.86 -3.11 -2.03
CA GLN A 250 -11.32 -1.77 -1.83
C GLN A 250 -12.28 -0.68 -2.29
N ASP A 251 -13.34 -1.03 -3.02
CA ASP A 251 -14.46 -0.13 -3.23
C ASP A 251 -15.12 0.32 -1.91
N LYS A 252 -14.86 -0.36 -0.79
CA LYS A 252 -15.29 -0.01 0.57
C LYS A 252 -14.18 0.60 1.45
N HIS A 253 -13.04 0.98 0.87
CA HIS A 253 -11.93 1.57 1.60
C HIS A 253 -12.31 2.93 2.22
N ILE A 254 -11.88 3.14 3.46
CA ILE A 254 -12.04 4.39 4.22
C ILE A 254 -10.79 4.64 5.06
N ILE A 255 -10.49 5.92 5.32
CA ILE A 255 -9.28 6.41 6.02
C ILE A 255 -9.58 6.83 7.45
#